data_AF-A0A2N2PPL0-F1
#
_entry.id   AF-A0A2N2PPL0-F1
#
_cell.length_a   1.000
_cell.length_b   1.000
_cell.length_c   1.000
_cell.angle_alpha   90.00
_cell.angle_beta   90.00
_cell.angle_gamma   90.00
#
_symmetry.space_group_name_H-M   'P 1'
#
loop_
_entity.id
_entity.type
_entity.pdbx_description
1 polymer ?
#
loop_
_entity_poly.entity_id
_entity_poly.type
_entity_poly.pdbx_seq_one_letter_code
_entity_poly.pdbx_strand_id
1 'polypeptide(L)'
;MRTLDEITSSLQSNLEWLRDRWWEQVCHDKTAALFGHLLCGVREVQLQTLEDELWSRLDEETYGDLIQLDLLVCGRPRSRPDAPDIWLAVEASAVLNHSDVEQARRRAAALRSVGFLAIPTVACEEATPDVEEVARLGCVLLVQEGRRLFWEEALAEVVPLVTTQA
;
A
#
# COMPACT_ATOMS: atom_id res chain seq x y z
N MET A 1 36.98 -8.88 -19.52
CA MET A 1 36.17 -8.15 -20.52
C MET A 1 34.75 -8.64 -20.34
N ARG A 2 33.84 -7.80 -19.84
CA ARG A 2 32.43 -8.22 -19.69
C ARG A 2 31.84 -8.49 -21.08
N THR A 3 31.02 -9.53 -21.20
CA THR A 3 30.34 -9.84 -22.46
C THR A 3 29.23 -8.80 -22.73
N LEU A 4 28.77 -8.69 -23.98
CA LEU A 4 27.63 -7.82 -24.31
C LEU A 4 26.36 -8.21 -23.53
N ASP A 5 26.17 -9.51 -23.29
CA ASP A 5 25.04 -10.03 -22.52
C ASP A 5 25.12 -9.59 -21.05
N GLU A 6 26.30 -9.67 -20.42
CA GLU A 6 26.49 -9.19 -19.04
C GLU A 6 26.22 -7.69 -18.90
N ILE A 7 26.64 -6.90 -19.89
CA ILE A 7 26.39 -5.44 -19.89
C ILE A 7 24.89 -5.17 -20.06
N THR A 8 24.23 -5.88 -20.97
CA THR A 8 22.81 -5.70 -21.26
C THR A 8 21.95 -6.05 -20.04
N SER A 9 22.20 -7.20 -19.41
CA SER A 9 21.49 -7.59 -18.19
C SER A 9 21.72 -6.60 -17.05
N SER A 10 22.96 -6.13 -16.85
CA SER A 10 23.24 -5.13 -15.81
C SER A 10 22.52 -3.79 -16.08
N LEU A 11 22.39 -3.38 -17.34
CA LEU A 11 21.65 -2.17 -17.69
C LEU A 11 20.15 -2.34 -17.47
N GLN A 12 19.59 -3.50 -17.83
CA GLN A 12 18.18 -3.80 -17.59
C GLN A 12 17.85 -3.75 -16.11
N SER A 13 18.63 -4.41 -15.25
CA SER A 13 18.40 -4.37 -13.80
C SER A 13 18.53 -2.97 -13.21
N ASN A 14 19.46 -2.14 -13.71
CA ASN A 14 19.58 -0.76 -13.26
C ASN A 14 18.37 0.09 -13.69
N LEU A 15 17.82 -0.16 -14.88
CA LEU A 15 16.63 0.53 -15.36
C LEU A 15 15.38 0.11 -14.60
N GLU A 16 15.22 -1.18 -14.30
CA GLU A 16 14.15 -1.69 -13.46
C GLU A 16 14.20 -1.04 -12.07
N TRP A 17 15.37 -1.05 -11.43
CA TRP A 17 15.58 -0.39 -10.14
C TRP A 17 15.28 1.12 -10.18
N LEU A 18 15.74 1.83 -11.22
CA LEU A 18 15.44 3.26 -11.38
C LEU A 18 13.94 3.51 -11.57
N ARG A 19 13.25 2.64 -12.31
CA ARG A 19 11.81 2.76 -12.56
C ARG A 19 11.02 2.56 -11.27
N ASP A 20 11.39 1.59 -10.44
CA ASP A 20 10.77 1.38 -9.13
C ASP A 20 10.95 2.59 -8.22
N ARG A 21 12.19 3.11 -8.10
CA ARG A 21 12.47 4.32 -7.30
C ARG A 21 11.74 5.56 -7.82
N TRP A 22 11.58 5.69 -9.13
CA TRP A 22 10.78 6.75 -9.72
C TRP A 22 9.31 6.60 -9.35
N TRP A 23 8.78 5.38 -9.39
CA TRP A 23 7.38 5.12 -9.08
C TRP A 23 7.05 5.36 -7.60
N GLU A 24 7.94 4.99 -6.69
CA GLU A 24 7.85 5.37 -5.27
C GLU A 24 7.72 6.90 -5.11
N GLN A 25 8.58 7.67 -5.80
CA GLN A 25 8.50 9.15 -5.78
C GLN A 25 7.19 9.68 -6.36
N VAL A 26 6.71 9.11 -7.46
CA VAL A 26 5.41 9.46 -8.04
C VAL A 26 4.28 9.22 -7.03
N CYS A 27 4.34 8.13 -6.26
CA CYS A 27 3.37 7.84 -5.22
C CYS A 27 3.35 8.92 -4.14
N HIS A 28 4.51 9.37 -3.64
CA HIS A 28 4.60 10.49 -2.69
C HIS A 28 4.02 11.78 -3.28
N ASP A 29 4.51 12.19 -4.44
CA ASP A 29 4.13 13.46 -5.08
C ASP A 29 2.63 13.51 -5.45
N LYS A 30 2.05 12.37 -5.82
CA LYS A 30 0.67 12.25 -6.27
C LYS A 30 -0.26 11.61 -5.24
N THR A 31 0.13 11.49 -3.97
CA THR A 31 -0.69 10.88 -2.89
C THR A 31 -2.16 11.34 -2.95
N ALA A 32 -2.39 12.66 -2.97
CA ALA A 32 -3.75 13.21 -3.03
C ALA A 32 -4.50 12.85 -4.33
N ALA A 33 -3.81 12.79 -5.47
CA ALA A 33 -4.43 12.45 -6.75
C ALA A 33 -4.75 10.94 -6.87
N LEU A 34 -3.87 10.09 -6.36
CA LEU A 34 -4.01 8.64 -6.33
C LEU A 34 -5.20 8.23 -5.45
N PHE A 35 -5.22 8.71 -4.20
CA PHE A 35 -6.16 8.25 -3.17
C PHE A 35 -7.36 9.17 -2.93
N GLY A 36 -7.33 10.43 -3.40
CA GLY A 36 -8.39 11.41 -3.14
C GLY A 36 -9.76 11.11 -3.73
N HIS A 37 -9.84 10.13 -4.64
CA HIS A 37 -11.10 9.60 -5.17
C HIS A 37 -11.77 8.62 -4.19
N LEU A 38 -10.98 7.96 -3.33
CA LEU A 38 -11.45 7.02 -2.32
C LEU A 38 -11.61 7.70 -0.97
N LEU A 39 -10.75 8.69 -0.67
CA LEU A 39 -10.62 9.31 0.64
C LEU A 39 -10.88 10.83 0.60
N CYS A 40 -11.50 11.33 1.67
CA CYS A 40 -11.58 12.75 2.03
C CYS A 40 -10.43 13.09 2.98
N GLY A 41 -9.82 14.28 2.82
CA GLY A 41 -8.78 14.75 3.73
C GLY A 41 -7.50 13.90 3.70
N VAL A 42 -7.12 13.43 2.50
CA VAL A 42 -5.93 12.60 2.30
C VAL A 42 -4.69 13.28 2.85
N ARG A 43 -3.95 12.56 3.70
CA ARG A 43 -2.66 12.97 4.24
C ARG A 43 -1.68 11.80 4.22
N GLU A 44 -0.48 12.07 3.75
CA GLU A 44 0.65 11.19 4.01
C GLU A 44 1.09 11.37 5.46
N VAL A 45 1.32 10.27 6.17
CA VAL A 45 1.75 10.25 7.57
C VAL A 45 3.10 9.58 7.66
N GLN A 46 4.07 10.27 8.23
CA GLN A 46 5.38 9.71 8.49
C GLN A 46 5.30 8.71 9.63
N LEU A 47 5.75 7.46 9.41
CA LEU A 47 5.74 6.40 10.42
C LEU A 47 6.49 6.79 11.70
N GLN A 48 7.53 7.63 11.58
CA GLN A 48 8.30 8.14 12.72
C GLN A 48 7.44 8.97 13.69
N THR A 49 6.36 9.58 13.22
CA THR A 49 5.43 10.32 14.08
C THR A 49 4.58 9.40 14.98
N LEU A 50 4.57 8.10 14.67
CA LEU A 50 3.88 7.05 15.42
C LEU A 50 4.86 6.15 16.20
N GLU A 51 6.16 6.44 16.18
CA GLU A 51 7.23 5.57 16.72
C GLU A 51 6.96 5.15 18.18
N ASP A 52 6.65 6.10 19.07
CA ASP A 52 6.37 5.81 20.48
C ASP A 52 5.18 4.85 20.67
N GLU A 53 4.13 5.00 19.86
CA GLU A 53 2.95 4.14 19.90
C GLU A 53 3.24 2.75 19.34
N LEU A 54 4.00 2.67 18.25
CA LEU A 54 4.30 1.42 17.56
C LEU A 54 5.36 0.60 18.31
N TRP A 55 6.46 1.22 18.75
CA TRP A 55 7.57 0.56 19.45
C TRP A 55 7.15 -0.06 20.78
N SER A 56 6.16 0.53 21.46
CA SER A 56 5.65 0.01 22.73
C SER A 56 4.71 -1.21 22.57
N ARG A 57 4.27 -1.51 21.33
CA ARG A 57 3.20 -2.47 21.06
C ARG A 57 3.56 -3.54 20.02
N LEU A 58 4.62 -3.34 19.25
CA LEU A 58 5.16 -4.29 18.28
C LEU A 58 6.49 -4.86 18.77
N ASP A 59 6.82 -6.09 18.35
CA ASP A 59 8.18 -6.60 18.50
C ASP A 59 9.13 -5.97 17.47
N GLU A 60 10.43 -6.11 17.71
CA GLU A 60 11.50 -5.47 16.90
C GLU A 60 11.46 -5.93 15.44
N GLU A 61 11.16 -7.21 15.17
CA GLU A 61 11.09 -7.75 13.81
C GLU A 61 9.90 -7.15 13.04
N THR A 62 8.72 -7.13 13.65
CA THR A 62 7.50 -6.59 13.06
C THR A 62 7.61 -5.09 12.86
N TYR A 63 8.18 -4.36 13.82
CA TYR A 63 8.45 -2.93 13.67
C TYR A 63 9.47 -2.69 12.56
N GLY A 64 10.56 -3.46 12.52
CA GLY A 64 11.61 -3.38 11.50
C GLY A 64 11.11 -3.66 10.07
N ASP A 65 10.11 -4.53 9.92
CA ASP A 65 9.41 -4.73 8.65
C ASP A 65 8.44 -3.58 8.34
N LEU A 66 7.70 -3.07 9.34
CA LEU A 66 6.75 -1.98 9.15
C LEU A 66 7.42 -0.66 8.74
N ILE A 67 8.60 -0.34 9.27
CA ILE A 67 9.33 0.89 8.88
C ILE A 67 9.84 0.89 7.44
N GLN A 68 9.80 -0.25 6.76
CA GLN A 68 10.14 -0.37 5.33
C GLN A 68 8.96 -0.09 4.41
N LEU A 69 7.79 0.24 4.95
CA LEU A 69 6.63 0.66 4.18
C LEU A 69 6.96 1.91 3.36
N ASP A 70 6.62 1.91 2.07
CA ASP A 70 6.91 3.05 1.21
C ASP A 70 6.08 4.28 1.63
N LEU A 71 4.77 4.10 1.78
CA LEU A 71 3.87 5.18 2.19
C LEU A 71 2.83 4.69 3.20
N LEU A 72 2.56 5.54 4.19
CA LEU A 72 1.39 5.44 5.06
C LEU A 72 0.45 6.62 4.76
N VAL A 73 -0.76 6.32 4.29
CA VAL A 73 -1.74 7.34 3.93
C VAL A 73 -2.95 7.25 4.84
N CYS A 74 -3.45 8.37 5.33
CA CYS A 74 -4.63 8.43 6.17
C CYS A 74 -5.71 9.32 5.55
N GLY A 75 -6.96 8.97 5.78
CA GLY A 75 -8.11 9.79 5.40
C GLY A 75 -9.43 9.08 5.63
N ARG A 76 -10.53 9.80 5.41
CA ARG A 76 -11.87 9.27 5.63
C ARG A 76 -12.44 8.65 4.35
N PRO A 77 -13.00 7.42 4.39
CA PRO A 77 -13.69 6.83 3.24
C PRO A 77 -14.80 7.74 2.69
N ARG A 78 -14.74 8.07 1.40
CA ARG A 78 -15.77 8.88 0.73
C ARG A 78 -17.11 8.18 0.64
N SER A 79 -17.10 6.87 0.40
CA SER A 79 -18.32 6.06 0.34
C SER A 79 -18.99 5.90 1.71
N ARG A 80 -18.28 6.21 2.82
CA ARG A 80 -18.79 6.07 4.19
C ARG A 80 -18.40 7.28 5.05
N PRO A 81 -19.10 8.42 4.92
CA PRO A 81 -18.75 9.67 5.60
C PRO A 81 -18.80 9.60 7.14
N ASP A 82 -19.56 8.65 7.68
CA ASP A 82 -19.71 8.39 9.11
C ASP A 82 -18.62 7.45 9.67
N ALA A 83 -17.82 6.83 8.80
CA ALA A 83 -16.70 5.99 9.23
C ALA A 83 -15.56 6.86 9.78
N PRO A 84 -14.77 6.33 10.73
CA PRO A 84 -13.53 6.99 11.14
C PRO A 84 -12.51 7.05 10.00
N ASP A 85 -11.45 7.81 10.22
CA ASP A 85 -10.30 7.78 9.32
C ASP A 85 -9.70 6.37 9.28
N ILE A 86 -9.34 5.93 8.08
CA ILE A 86 -8.64 4.68 7.85
C ILE A 86 -7.18 4.96 7.45
N TRP A 87 -6.39 3.90 7.41
CA TRP A 87 -4.99 3.94 7.05
C TRP A 87 -4.75 3.03 5.84
N LEU A 88 -4.02 3.50 4.83
CA LEU A 88 -3.55 2.69 3.72
C LEU A 88 -2.07 2.42 3.97
N ALA A 89 -1.71 1.14 4.13
CA ALA A 89 -0.33 0.70 4.13
C ALA A 89 0.06 0.38 2.68
N VAL A 90 0.83 1.27 2.06
CA VAL A 90 1.10 1.25 0.62
C VAL A 90 2.49 0.71 0.33
N GLU A 91 2.55 -0.34 -0.50
CA GLU A 91 3.75 -0.74 -1.24
C GLU A 91 3.66 -0.16 -2.66
N ALA A 92 4.73 0.47 -3.13
CA ALA A 92 4.83 1.07 -4.44
C ALA A 92 5.91 0.36 -5.26
N SER A 93 5.52 -0.15 -6.43
CA SER A 93 6.46 -0.75 -7.39
C SER A 93 6.02 -0.40 -8.79
N ALA A 94 6.97 -0.19 -9.72
CA ALA A 94 6.58 0.06 -11.10
C ALA A 94 5.89 -1.18 -11.69
N VAL A 95 6.37 -2.37 -11.35
CA VAL A 95 5.79 -3.66 -11.77
C VAL A 95 5.51 -4.51 -10.54
N LEU A 96 4.23 -4.73 -10.25
CA LEU A 96 3.87 -5.55 -9.10
C LEU A 96 4.25 -7.01 -9.30
N ASN A 97 4.66 -7.62 -8.21
CA ASN A 97 4.85 -9.05 -8.05
C ASN A 97 4.11 -9.54 -6.78
N HIS A 98 4.16 -10.86 -6.53
CA HIS A 98 3.46 -11.48 -5.40
C HIS A 98 3.99 -11.02 -4.04
N SER A 99 5.30 -10.72 -3.95
CA SER A 99 5.92 -10.24 -2.71
C SER A 99 5.40 -8.86 -2.33
N ASP A 100 5.15 -7.97 -3.29
CA ASP A 100 4.63 -6.62 -3.01
C ASP A 100 3.25 -6.70 -2.35
N VAL A 101 2.39 -7.61 -2.84
CA VAL A 101 1.06 -7.85 -2.25
C VAL A 101 1.18 -8.42 -0.84
N GLU A 102 2.08 -9.38 -0.61
CA GLU A 102 2.26 -9.99 0.70
C GLU A 102 2.90 -9.02 1.71
N GLN A 103 3.82 -8.17 1.29
CA GLN A 103 4.40 -7.10 2.11
C GLN A 103 3.30 -6.12 2.56
N ALA A 104 2.47 -5.64 1.63
CA ALA A 104 1.34 -4.78 1.95
C ALA A 104 0.40 -5.42 3.00
N ARG A 105 0.09 -6.71 2.82
CA ARG A 105 -0.77 -7.48 3.74
C ARG A 105 -0.16 -7.61 5.13
N ARG A 106 1.10 -8.01 5.21
CA ARG A 106 1.81 -8.19 6.48
C ARG A 106 1.93 -6.89 7.25
N ARG A 107 2.29 -5.78 6.58
CA ARG A 107 2.45 -4.46 7.22
C ARG A 107 1.11 -3.84 7.62
N ALA A 108 0.06 -4.01 6.82
CA ALA A 108 -1.30 -3.65 7.24
C ALA A 108 -1.76 -4.47 8.45
N ALA A 109 -1.43 -5.77 8.50
CA ALA A 109 -1.75 -6.62 9.65
C ALA A 109 -1.00 -6.18 10.92
N ALA A 110 0.27 -5.76 10.80
CA ALA A 110 1.02 -5.18 11.90
C ALA A 110 0.36 -3.91 12.46
N LEU A 111 -0.08 -2.99 11.60
CA LEU A 111 -0.83 -1.81 12.03
C LEU A 111 -2.16 -2.18 12.70
N ARG A 112 -2.88 -3.18 12.17
CA ARG A 112 -4.14 -3.66 12.75
C ARG A 112 -3.96 -4.30 14.13
N SER A 113 -2.87 -5.04 14.35
CA SER A 113 -2.61 -5.67 15.66
C SER A 113 -2.45 -4.62 16.77
N VAL A 114 -2.10 -3.40 16.39
CA VAL A 114 -2.01 -2.24 17.28
C VAL A 114 -3.17 -1.24 17.10
N GLY A 115 -4.29 -1.69 16.55
CA GLY A 115 -5.58 -0.98 16.63
C GLY A 115 -5.85 0.05 15.53
N PHE A 116 -4.98 0.14 14.51
CA PHE A 116 -5.25 0.98 13.34
C PHE A 116 -6.21 0.28 12.39
N LEU A 117 -7.11 1.05 11.75
CA LEU A 117 -7.97 0.54 10.67
C LEU A 117 -7.20 0.55 9.36
N ALA A 118 -6.25 -0.38 9.22
CA ALA A 118 -5.30 -0.41 8.11
C ALA A 118 -5.72 -1.36 6.97
N ILE A 119 -5.77 -0.81 5.76
CA ILE A 119 -6.01 -1.51 4.50
C ILE A 119 -4.67 -1.78 3.82
N PRO A 120 -4.35 -3.05 3.46
CA PRO A 120 -3.21 -3.35 2.61
C PRO A 120 -3.45 -2.77 1.22
N THR A 121 -2.46 -2.04 0.72
CA THR A 121 -2.56 -1.31 -0.54
C THR A 121 -1.29 -1.52 -1.35
N VAL A 122 -1.46 -1.74 -2.64
CA VAL A 122 -0.36 -1.74 -3.61
C VAL A 122 -0.62 -0.65 -4.65
N ALA A 123 0.43 0.08 -5.02
CA ALA A 123 0.38 1.14 -6.02
C ALA A 123 1.39 0.88 -7.12
N CYS A 124 0.95 0.88 -8.38
CA CYS A 124 1.83 0.49 -9.50
C CYS A 124 1.55 1.19 -10.82
N GLU A 125 2.54 1.13 -11.71
CA GLU A 125 2.37 1.46 -13.11
C GLU A 125 1.74 0.27 -13.86
N GLU A 126 2.27 -0.93 -13.62
CA GLU A 126 1.87 -2.17 -14.29
C GLU A 126 1.61 -3.30 -13.28
N ALA A 127 0.55 -4.08 -13.54
CA ALA A 127 0.21 -5.29 -12.80
C ALA A 127 -0.18 -6.40 -13.77
N THR A 128 0.28 -7.62 -13.51
CA THR A 128 -0.10 -8.80 -14.28
C THR A 128 -1.42 -9.39 -13.75
N PRO A 129 -2.20 -10.12 -14.58
CA PRO A 129 -3.48 -10.68 -14.13
C PRO A 129 -3.38 -11.64 -12.94
N ASP A 130 -2.28 -12.37 -12.82
CA ASP A 130 -2.03 -13.26 -11.67
C ASP A 130 -1.82 -12.46 -10.38
N VAL A 131 -1.16 -11.30 -10.45
CA VAL A 131 -0.98 -10.41 -9.30
C VAL A 131 -2.30 -9.72 -8.94
N GLU A 132 -3.08 -9.27 -9.93
CA GLU A 132 -4.43 -8.73 -9.69
C GLU A 132 -5.31 -9.75 -8.95
N GLU A 133 -5.22 -11.04 -9.30
CA GLU A 133 -5.96 -12.12 -8.64
C GLU A 133 -5.50 -12.36 -7.20
N VAL A 134 -4.19 -12.33 -6.94
CA VAL A 134 -3.65 -12.44 -5.57
C VAL A 134 -4.11 -11.26 -4.72
N ALA A 135 -4.08 -10.03 -5.27
CA ALA A 135 -4.58 -8.84 -4.59
C ALA A 135 -6.08 -8.95 -4.28
N ARG A 136 -6.88 -9.44 -5.23
CA ARG A 136 -8.31 -9.68 -5.06
C ARG A 136 -8.60 -10.67 -3.93
N LEU A 137 -7.93 -11.82 -3.93
CA LEU A 137 -8.10 -12.86 -2.90
C LEU A 137 -7.62 -12.39 -1.53
N GLY A 138 -6.62 -11.50 -1.49
CA GLY A 138 -6.06 -10.92 -0.28
C GLY A 138 -6.80 -9.70 0.26
N CYS A 139 -7.90 -9.26 -0.39
CA CYS A 139 -8.59 -7.99 -0.11
C CYS A 139 -7.63 -6.79 -0.06
N VAL A 140 -6.69 -6.75 -1.02
CA VAL A 140 -5.69 -5.69 -1.15
C VAL A 140 -6.19 -4.66 -2.15
N LEU A 141 -6.20 -3.39 -1.75
CA LEU A 141 -6.49 -2.29 -2.66
C LEU A 141 -5.38 -2.18 -3.70
N LEU A 142 -5.73 -2.30 -4.98
CA LEU A 142 -4.79 -2.07 -6.08
C LEU A 142 -5.07 -0.70 -6.68
N VAL A 143 -4.06 0.18 -6.65
CA VAL A 143 -4.08 1.49 -7.29
C VAL A 143 -3.12 1.51 -8.47
N GLN A 144 -3.67 1.68 -9.66
CA GLN A 144 -2.92 1.88 -10.89
C GLN A 144 -3.37 3.20 -11.50
N GLU A 145 -2.56 3.87 -12.33
CA GLU A 145 -2.97 5.17 -12.91
C GLU A 145 -4.40 5.11 -13.49
N GLY A 146 -5.32 5.88 -12.87
CA GLY A 146 -6.74 5.92 -13.25
C GLY A 146 -7.61 4.75 -12.81
N ARG A 147 -7.06 3.65 -12.27
CA ARG A 147 -7.81 2.47 -11.81
C ARG A 147 -7.64 2.24 -10.31
N ARG A 148 -8.73 1.88 -9.65
CA ARG A 148 -8.74 1.45 -8.24
C ARG A 148 -9.58 0.19 -8.17
N LEU A 149 -8.93 -0.93 -7.88
CA LEU A 149 -9.59 -2.23 -7.83
C LEU A 149 -9.70 -2.69 -6.38
N PHE A 150 -10.75 -3.46 -6.10
CA PHE A 150 -10.97 -4.15 -4.82
C PHE A 150 -11.15 -3.23 -3.60
N TRP A 151 -11.50 -1.96 -3.83
CA TRP A 151 -11.69 -0.98 -2.76
C TRP A 151 -12.80 -1.37 -1.79
N GLU A 152 -13.96 -1.78 -2.29
CA GLU A 152 -15.12 -2.05 -1.42
C GLU A 152 -14.89 -3.31 -0.58
N GLU A 153 -14.26 -4.33 -1.16
CA GLU A 153 -13.84 -5.56 -0.48
C GLU A 153 -12.81 -5.23 0.61
N ALA A 154 -11.77 -4.46 0.28
CA ALA A 154 -10.73 -4.07 1.23
C ALA A 154 -11.28 -3.17 2.35
N LEU A 155 -12.20 -2.26 2.05
CA LEU A 155 -12.83 -1.38 3.04
C LEU A 155 -13.74 -2.17 4.00
N ALA A 156 -14.49 -3.15 3.49
CA ALA A 156 -15.39 -3.97 4.30
C ALA A 156 -14.64 -4.80 5.37
N GLU A 157 -13.39 -5.18 5.11
CA GLU A 157 -12.54 -5.91 6.06
C GLU A 157 -12.19 -5.09 7.32
N VAL A 158 -12.07 -3.77 7.18
CA VAL A 158 -11.64 -2.89 8.30
C VAL A 158 -12.76 -2.03 8.87
N VAL A 159 -13.76 -1.72 8.05
CA VAL A 159 -14.98 -1.05 8.49
C VAL A 159 -16.14 -1.96 8.08
N PRO A 160 -16.67 -2.77 9.01
CA PRO A 160 -17.86 -3.57 8.72
C PRO A 160 -19.04 -2.67 8.37
N LEU A 161 -19.92 -3.13 7.48
CA LEU A 161 -21.22 -2.47 7.30
C LEU A 161 -21.97 -2.54 8.63
N VAL A 162 -22.38 -1.39 9.16
CA VAL A 162 -23.31 -1.37 10.29
C VAL A 162 -24.63 -1.90 9.77
N THR A 163 -24.94 -3.17 10.03
CA THR A 163 -26.27 -3.71 9.81
C THR A 163 -27.19 -3.02 10.81
N THR A 164 -27.86 -1.96 10.40
CA THR A 164 -28.98 -1.42 11.16
C THR A 164 -30.05 -2.51 11.19
N GLN A 165 -30.05 -3.34 12.23
CA GLN A 165 -31.21 -4.16 12.56
C GLN A 165 -32.34 -3.18 12.91
N ALA A 166 -33.33 -3.11 12.02
CA ALA A 166 -34.63 -2.54 12.29
C ALA A 166 -35.47 -3.53 13.10
#